data_AF-A0A522LFI9-F1
#
_entry.id   AF-A0A522LFI9-F1
#
_cell.length_a   1.000
_cell.length_b   1.000
_cell.length_c   1.000
_cell.angle_alpha   90.00
_cell.angle_beta   90.00
_cell.angle_gamma   90.00
#
_symmetry.space_group_name_H-M   'P 1'
#
loop_
_entity.id
_entity.type
_entity.pdbx_description
1 polymer ?
#
loop_
_entity_poly.entity_id
_entity_poly.type
_entity_poly.pdbx_seq_one_letter_code
_entity_poly.pdbx_strand_id
1 'polypeptide(L)'
;MLFEIKKNSFYPAPKVDSCFLSLEVREEPPVLVKDEAIFFKLIRAAFNQRRKTLRNSLEGIAGQESLNGFFDSAGLDRNIRPEDLSLGQFADLSNFVKMGSELFFNKPKGEK
;
A
#
# COMPACT_ATOMS: atom_id res chain seq x y z
N MET A 1 -8.51 -18.09 -1.10
CA MET A 1 -8.35 -18.96 0.07
C MET A 1 -9.11 -20.25 -0.21
N LEU A 2 -8.50 -21.42 -0.04
CA LEU A 2 -9.13 -22.70 -0.35
C LEU A 2 -9.88 -23.27 0.86
N PHE A 3 -9.21 -23.42 2.00
CA PHE A 3 -9.81 -23.90 3.24
C PHE A 3 -8.94 -23.55 4.47
N GLU A 4 -9.55 -23.59 5.65
CA GLU A 4 -8.87 -23.44 6.95
C GLU A 4 -8.32 -24.78 7.44
N ILE A 5 -7.20 -24.73 8.17
CA ILE A 5 -6.58 -25.87 8.83
C ILE A 5 -6.52 -25.58 10.31
N LYS A 6 -7.21 -26.39 11.13
CA LYS A 6 -7.24 -26.19 12.58
C LYS A 6 -5.88 -26.48 13.20
N LYS A 7 -5.51 -25.70 14.22
CA LYS A 7 -4.23 -25.83 14.93
C LYS A 7 -3.93 -27.26 15.44
N ASN A 8 -4.96 -28.02 15.80
CA ASN A 8 -4.83 -29.40 16.30
C ASN A 8 -4.40 -30.40 15.22
N SER A 9 -4.36 -29.98 13.94
CA SER A 9 -3.82 -30.77 12.83
C SER A 9 -2.28 -30.75 12.77
N PHE A 10 -1.59 -30.00 13.64
CA PHE A 10 -0.12 -29.88 13.69
C PHE A 10 0.46 -30.42 15.01
N TYR A 11 1.70 -30.90 14.96
CA TYR A 11 2.46 -31.30 16.16
C TYR A 11 3.85 -30.65 16.19
N PRO A 12 4.22 -29.92 17.27
CA PRO A 12 3.34 -29.47 18.36
C PRO A 12 2.27 -28.48 17.85
N ALA A 13 1.11 -28.44 18.52
CA ALA A 13 0.01 -27.58 18.12
C ALA A 13 0.35 -26.07 18.32
N PRO A 14 0.21 -25.21 17.29
CA PRO A 14 0.44 -23.76 17.40
C PRO A 14 -0.71 -23.04 18.13
N LYS A 15 -0.54 -21.73 18.39
CA LYS A 15 -1.56 -20.90 19.06
C LYS A 15 -2.71 -20.43 18.16
N VAL A 16 -2.54 -20.52 16.85
CA VAL A 16 -3.45 -19.97 15.83
C VAL A 16 -3.80 -21.02 14.79
N ASP A 17 -4.95 -20.87 14.14
CA ASP A 17 -5.31 -21.66 12.96
C ASP A 17 -4.49 -21.24 11.73
N SER A 18 -4.43 -22.13 10.74
CA SER A 18 -3.78 -21.89 9.44
C SER A 18 -4.80 -21.88 8.32
N CYS A 19 -4.41 -21.49 7.11
CA CYS A 19 -5.23 -21.65 5.91
C CYS A 19 -4.37 -21.98 4.70
N PHE A 20 -4.97 -22.68 3.73
CA PHE A 20 -4.33 -22.97 2.45
C PHE A 20 -4.76 -21.92 1.41
N LEU A 21 -3.78 -21.29 0.75
CA LEU A 21 -4.01 -20.37 -0.36
C LEU A 21 -3.32 -20.93 -1.62
N SER A 22 -4.05 -20.91 -2.73
CA SER A 22 -3.46 -21.06 -4.06
C SER A 22 -3.38 -19.67 -4.69
N LEU A 23 -2.22 -19.33 -5.25
CA LEU A 23 -2.00 -18.12 -6.04
C LEU A 23 -1.55 -18.54 -7.43
N GLU A 24 -2.28 -18.10 -8.44
CA GLU A 24 -1.88 -18.28 -9.84
C GLU A 24 -1.07 -17.07 -10.28
N VAL A 25 0.12 -17.32 -10.81
CA VAL A 25 0.98 -16.26 -11.35
C VAL A 25 0.35 -15.78 -12.66
N ARG A 26 0.06 -14.48 -12.73
CA ARG A 26 -0.45 -13.86 -13.96
C ARG A 26 0.68 -13.73 -14.98
N GLU A 27 0.35 -13.86 -16.26
CA GLU A 27 1.28 -13.61 -17.36
C GLU A 27 1.70 -12.14 -17.41
N GLU A 28 0.76 -11.24 -17.11
CA GLU A 28 1.00 -9.79 -17.07
C GLU A 28 0.62 -9.21 -15.69
N PRO A 29 1.29 -8.12 -15.25
CA PRO A 29 0.90 -7.40 -14.04
C PRO A 29 -0.54 -6.87 -14.14
N PRO A 30 -1.30 -6.87 -13.03
CA PRO A 30 -2.68 -6.36 -13.05
C PRO A 30 -2.81 -4.85 -13.26
N VAL A 31 -1.70 -4.12 -13.13
CA VAL A 31 -1.63 -2.67 -13.32
C VAL A 31 -0.29 -2.32 -13.95
N LEU A 32 -0.29 -1.33 -14.83
CA LEU A 32 0.92 -0.79 -15.45
C LEU A 32 1.39 0.45 -14.69
N VAL A 33 2.64 0.43 -14.24
CA VAL A 33 3.26 1.54 -13.53
C VAL A 33 4.55 1.94 -14.23
N LYS A 34 4.85 3.24 -14.22
CA LYS A 34 6.10 3.79 -14.81
C LYS A 34 7.34 3.35 -14.04
N ASP A 35 7.21 3.21 -12.72
CA ASP A 35 8.29 2.83 -11.81
C ASP A 35 7.71 1.99 -10.65
N GLU A 36 8.05 0.70 -10.62
CA GLU A 36 7.60 -0.23 -9.58
C GLU A 36 8.15 0.13 -8.20
N ALA A 37 9.38 0.67 -8.12
CA ALA A 37 9.99 1.02 -6.84
C ALA A 37 9.22 2.17 -6.18
N ILE A 38 8.80 3.17 -6.97
CA ILE A 38 7.92 4.25 -6.50
C ILE A 38 6.57 3.70 -6.08
N PHE A 39 5.95 2.84 -6.89
CA PHE A 39 4.65 2.23 -6.61
C PHE A 39 4.65 1.48 -5.27
N PHE A 40 5.62 0.57 -5.05
CA PHE A 40 5.74 -0.16 -3.79
C PHE A 40 6.09 0.76 -2.61
N LYS A 41 6.89 1.81 -2.82
CA LYS A 41 7.20 2.80 -1.77
C LYS A 41 5.94 3.55 -1.33
N LEU A 42 5.10 3.97 -2.27
CA LEU A 42 3.84 4.65 -1.97
C LEU A 42 2.87 3.72 -1.25
N ILE A 43 2.69 2.48 -1.71
CA ILE A 43 1.83 1.50 -1.03
C ILE A 43 2.32 1.29 0.42
N ARG A 44 3.62 1.02 0.63
CA ARG A 44 4.16 0.84 1.98
C ARG A 44 3.93 2.06 2.86
N ALA A 45 4.15 3.26 2.35
CA ALA A 45 3.96 4.48 3.09
C ALA A 45 2.48 4.74 3.43
N ALA A 46 1.59 4.50 2.48
CA ALA A 46 0.15 4.64 2.67
C ALA A 46 -0.34 3.74 3.82
N PHE A 47 0.05 2.46 3.82
CA PHE A 47 -0.40 1.48 4.81
C PHE A 47 0.39 1.50 6.15
N ASN A 48 1.47 2.29 6.26
CA ASN A 48 2.26 2.37 7.49
C ASN A 48 1.49 2.99 8.68
N GLN A 49 0.40 3.72 8.41
CA GLN A 49 -0.37 4.42 9.44
C GLN A 49 -1.88 4.17 9.27
N ARG A 50 -2.36 3.02 9.78
CA ARG A 50 -3.74 2.48 9.66
C ARG A 50 -4.93 3.43 9.89
N ARG A 51 -4.74 4.59 10.52
CA ARG A 51 -5.83 5.53 10.85
C ARG A 51 -5.71 6.87 10.14
N LYS A 52 -4.66 7.08 9.34
CA LYS A 52 -4.47 8.33 8.61
C LYS A 52 -5.14 8.24 7.25
N THR A 53 -5.66 9.37 6.80
CA THR A 53 -6.10 9.55 5.40
C THR A 53 -4.91 9.39 4.47
N LEU A 54 -5.16 8.99 3.22
CA LEU A 54 -4.12 8.80 2.21
C LEU A 54 -3.21 10.03 2.09
N ARG A 55 -3.83 11.23 2.04
CA ARG A 55 -3.12 12.51 1.99
C ARG A 55 -2.09 12.63 3.12
N ASN A 56 -2.53 12.40 4.36
CA ASN A 56 -1.67 12.55 5.54
C ASN A 56 -0.60 11.45 5.65
N SER A 57 -0.82 10.29 5.03
CA SER A 57 0.17 9.22 4.98
C SER A 57 1.26 9.50 3.94
N LEU A 58 0.95 10.19 2.85
CA LEU A 58 1.84 10.39 1.70
C LEU A 58 2.41 11.79 1.56
N GLU A 59 1.94 12.75 2.34
CA GLU A 59 2.37 14.16 2.28
C GLU A 59 3.89 14.32 2.33
N GLY A 60 4.57 13.60 3.21
CA GLY A 60 6.03 13.65 3.34
C GLY A 60 6.80 12.98 2.20
N ILE A 61 6.14 12.38 1.21
CA ILE A 61 6.80 11.65 0.11
C ILE A 61 6.44 12.29 -1.25
N ALA A 62 5.16 12.56 -1.46
CA ALA A 62 4.64 13.11 -2.70
C ALA A 62 4.46 14.64 -2.65
N GLY A 63 4.42 15.25 -1.45
CA GLY A 63 4.10 16.66 -1.28
C GLY A 63 2.61 16.97 -1.41
N GLN A 64 2.14 18.01 -0.71
CA GLN A 64 0.72 18.35 -0.69
C GLN A 64 0.16 18.75 -2.06
N GLU A 65 0.92 19.51 -2.86
CA GLU A 65 0.47 20.03 -4.15
C GLU A 65 0.22 18.90 -5.15
N SER A 66 1.18 17.98 -5.28
CA SER A 66 1.10 16.78 -6.11
C SER A 66 -0.09 15.90 -5.71
N LEU A 67 -0.29 15.68 -4.41
CA LEU A 67 -1.43 14.91 -3.91
C LEU A 67 -2.76 15.58 -4.20
N ASN A 68 -2.88 16.90 -3.99
CA ASN A 68 -4.09 17.64 -4.30
C ASN A 68 -4.43 17.54 -5.79
N GLY A 69 -3.45 17.70 -6.67
CA GLY A 69 -3.63 17.50 -8.11
C GLY A 69 -4.11 16.09 -8.47
N PHE A 70 -3.62 15.06 -7.76
CA PHE A 70 -4.12 13.70 -7.95
C PHE A 70 -5.58 13.56 -7.50
N PHE A 71 -5.96 14.06 -6.31
CA PHE A 71 -7.35 14.00 -5.84
C PHE A 71 -8.31 14.70 -6.80
N ASP A 72 -7.92 15.88 -7.29
CA ASP A 72 -8.74 16.67 -8.20
C ASP A 72 -8.88 16.00 -9.57
N SER A 73 -7.80 15.41 -10.11
CA SER A 73 -7.84 14.68 -11.40
C SER A 73 -8.55 13.33 -11.32
N ALA A 74 -8.45 12.63 -10.20
CA ALA A 74 -9.07 11.33 -9.98
C ALA A 74 -10.53 11.44 -9.47
N GLY A 75 -11.00 12.64 -9.15
CA GLY A 75 -12.36 12.86 -8.61
C GLY A 75 -12.57 12.20 -7.24
N LEU A 76 -11.54 12.17 -6.40
CA LEU A 76 -11.54 11.44 -5.13
C LEU A 76 -11.73 12.37 -3.91
N ASP A 77 -12.41 11.86 -2.87
CA ASP A 77 -12.50 12.57 -1.59
C ASP A 77 -11.11 12.63 -0.91
N ARG A 78 -10.81 13.77 -0.27
CA ARG A 78 -9.52 14.00 0.40
C ARG A 78 -9.38 13.27 1.74
N ASN A 79 -10.47 12.70 2.25
CA ASN A 79 -10.54 11.95 3.49
C ASN A 79 -10.45 10.43 3.31
N ILE A 80 -10.31 9.94 2.07
CA ILE A 80 -10.16 8.50 1.82
C ILE A 80 -8.96 7.93 2.58
N ARG A 81 -9.10 6.69 3.04
CA ARG A 81 -8.02 5.95 3.64
C ARG A 81 -7.32 5.07 2.60
N PRO A 82 -6.05 4.69 2.82
CA PRO A 82 -5.32 3.79 1.94
C PRO A 82 -6.07 2.52 1.56
N GLU A 83 -6.78 1.91 2.52
CA GLU A 83 -7.58 0.70 2.30
C GLU A 83 -8.81 0.89 1.40
N ASP A 84 -9.25 2.14 1.20
CA ASP A 84 -10.38 2.46 0.33
C ASP A 84 -9.96 2.66 -1.15
N LEU A 85 -8.64 2.69 -1.43
CA LEU A 85 -8.14 2.80 -2.81
C LEU A 85 -8.02 1.42 -3.45
N SER A 86 -8.50 1.34 -4.69
CA SER A 86 -8.23 0.20 -5.56
C SER A 86 -6.77 0.15 -6.01
N LEU A 87 -6.32 -1.03 -6.45
CA LEU A 87 -4.97 -1.23 -6.99
C LEU A 87 -4.70 -0.33 -8.22
N GLY A 88 -5.70 -0.15 -9.08
CA GLY A 88 -5.61 0.74 -10.25
C GLY A 88 -5.39 2.20 -9.84
N GLN A 89 -6.14 2.68 -8.84
CA GLN A 89 -5.96 4.05 -8.32
C GLN A 89 -4.59 4.25 -7.67
N PHE A 90 -4.02 3.22 -7.02
CA PHE A 90 -2.63 3.28 -6.57
C PHE A 90 -1.63 3.37 -7.71
N ALA A 91 -1.88 2.69 -8.84
CA ALA A 91 -1.04 2.77 -10.02
C ALA A 91 -1.11 4.17 -10.65
N ASP A 92 -2.33 4.71 -10.77
CA ASP A 92 -2.55 6.08 -11.26
C ASP A 92 -1.85 7.11 -10.36
N LEU A 93 -2.00 6.98 -9.05
CA LEU A 93 -1.31 7.83 -8.07
C LEU A 93 0.20 7.77 -8.28
N SER A 94 0.77 6.57 -8.38
CA SER A 94 2.20 6.37 -8.61
C SER A 94 2.67 6.97 -9.93
N ASN A 95 1.84 6.92 -10.96
CA ASN A 95 2.14 7.46 -12.28
C ASN A 95 1.97 8.99 -12.37
N PHE A 96 1.16 9.55 -11.46
CA PHE A 96 0.84 10.98 -11.37
C PHE A 96 1.86 11.74 -10.51
N VAL A 97 2.21 11.21 -9.34
CA VAL A 97 2.99 11.97 -8.36
C VAL A 97 4.43 12.15 -8.80
N LYS A 98 4.92 13.39 -8.68
CA LYS A 98 6.35 13.66 -8.70
C LYS A 98 6.89 13.42 -7.31
N MET A 99 7.92 12.58 -7.19
CA MET A 99 8.60 12.37 -5.91
C MET A 99 9.29 13.66 -5.48
N GLY A 100 9.02 14.11 -4.25
CA GLY A 100 9.80 15.19 -3.65
C GLY A 100 11.25 14.76 -3.49
N SER A 101 12.20 15.61 -3.89
CA SER A 101 13.65 15.36 -3.87
C SER A 101 14.11 14.67 -2.57
N GLU A 102 14.74 13.50 -2.73
CA GLU A 102 15.60 12.65 -1.88
C GLU A 102 15.80 12.87 -0.35
N LEU A 103 15.08 13.73 0.37
CA LEU A 103 15.44 14.11 1.74
C LEU A 103 14.74 13.33 2.86
N PHE A 104 13.94 12.31 2.55
CA PHE A 104 13.35 11.43 3.57
C PHE A 104 14.05 10.07 3.63
N PHE A 105 15.38 10.11 3.63
CA PHE A 105 16.21 8.98 4.06
C PHE A 105 15.99 8.73 5.55
N ASN A 106 15.65 7.49 5.88
CA ASN A 106 15.80 6.85 7.19
C ASN A 106 15.44 7.67 8.43
N LYS A 107 14.30 7.33 9.03
CA LYS A 107 14.31 7.11 10.48
C LYS A 107 13.64 5.76 10.78
N PRO A 108 14.37 4.72 11.21
CA PRO A 108 13.73 3.56 11.82
C PRO A 108 12.89 4.05 13.01
N LYS A 109 11.60 3.71 13.00
CA LYS A 109 10.70 3.98 14.12
C LYS A 109 11.03 2.98 15.22
N GLY A 110 11.75 3.45 16.24
CA GLY A 110 11.68 2.93 17.60
C GLY A 110 12.68 1.85 17.98
N GLU A 111 13.79 2.26 18.58
CA GLU A 111 14.22 1.66 19.85
C GLU A 111 13.81 2.64 20.95
N LYS A 112 13.03 2.13 21.91
CA LYS A 112 13.00 2.68 23.27
C LYS A 112 13.96 1.85 24.10
#